data_AF-A0A9X0DG01-F1
#
_entry.id   AF-A0A9X0DG01-F1
#
_cell.length_a   1.000
_cell.length_b   1.000
_cell.length_c   1.000
_cell.angle_alpha   90.00
_cell.angle_beta   90.00
_cell.angle_gamma   90.00
#
_symmetry.space_group_name_H-M   'P 1'
#
loop_
_entity.id
_entity.type
_entity.pdbx_description
1 polymer ?
#
loop_
_entity_poly.entity_id
_entity_poly.type
_entity_poly.pdbx_seq_one_letter_code
_entity_poly.pdbx_strand_id
1 'polypeptide(L)'
;MRASTSVVTEISWNDSDDPEKAFRAEIEFISGTEWKMEMDILLDDLKNATKGEDVSAKSGSEASTAFAKISAVWPGVTLAKLKGMTSDELFQQIDGVSNHLDCILDIFDSKAKPFSQKINSYIDSNNKQACAKGISYWPLVRCVRIYTKAEILRHGLVLVDLPGLGDSNTGRTQVAEKYAKNLNYVWIVADIVRAIDDQIAKDLMGKSFRRQLLMDGKYDDKYVTFIMTKTDIINTEEVVESLQLREKDLREILAREEEILKEIHDGREALDRKIVKVKKTKKALKELEKSKPSKAGKAIPRKRKHTEDDRTETEAQSSANLETMDKQISKKKLLMKNKAHAVTSMKVMESKLAELKRTLKLIRNEIKAACTQARNNYTQEHLKMDFENGLRELKQDISDDLNDERPLGNEDDVESKNLVFRRKSAISMLAVIV
;
A
#
# COMPACT_ATOMS: atom_id res chain seq x y z
N MET A 1 -5.01 5.86 7.85
CA MET A 1 -5.57 4.57 7.37
C MET A 1 -6.89 4.90 6.67
N ARG A 2 -7.10 4.46 5.43
CA ARG A 2 -8.33 4.73 4.64
C ARG A 2 -9.28 3.56 4.88
N ALA A 3 -10.40 3.77 5.56
CA ALA A 3 -11.48 2.78 5.54
C ALA A 3 -12.02 2.72 4.10
N SER A 4 -11.97 1.54 3.47
CA SER A 4 -12.02 1.45 2.00
C SER A 4 -13.43 1.37 1.42
N THR A 5 -14.44 1.00 2.21
CA THR A 5 -15.84 0.92 1.76
C THR A 5 -16.77 1.19 2.93
N SER A 6 -17.74 2.09 2.74
CA SER A 6 -18.74 2.43 3.74
C SER A 6 -20.04 1.62 3.56
N VAL A 7 -20.14 0.79 2.54
CA VAL A 7 -21.38 0.11 2.14
C VAL A 7 -21.07 -1.35 1.80
N VAL A 8 -21.96 -2.26 2.20
CA VAL A 8 -21.86 -3.67 1.82
C VAL A 8 -21.94 -3.78 0.30
N THR A 9 -20.92 -4.40 -0.30
CA THR A 9 -20.82 -4.55 -1.75
C THR A 9 -20.82 -6.02 -2.12
N GLU A 10 -21.82 -6.46 -2.86
CA GLU A 10 -21.90 -7.81 -3.41
C GLU A 10 -21.36 -7.82 -4.84
N ILE A 11 -20.66 -8.89 -5.22
CA ILE A 11 -20.17 -9.10 -6.58
C ILE A 11 -20.61 -10.49 -7.03
N SER A 12 -21.39 -10.55 -8.10
CA SER A 12 -21.95 -11.78 -8.64
C SER A 12 -21.86 -11.84 -10.17
N TRP A 13 -22.22 -12.99 -10.72
CA TRP A 13 -22.19 -13.23 -12.17
C TRP A 13 -23.22 -12.37 -12.90
N ASN A 14 -22.84 -11.84 -14.07
CA ASN A 14 -23.75 -11.12 -14.93
C ASN A 14 -24.36 -12.05 -16.00
N ASP A 15 -25.66 -12.35 -15.85
CA ASP A 15 -26.42 -13.16 -16.80
C ASP A 15 -26.82 -12.42 -18.09
N SER A 16 -26.62 -11.10 -18.16
CA SER A 16 -26.98 -10.31 -19.35
C SER A 16 -25.97 -10.53 -20.48
N ASP A 17 -26.46 -10.84 -21.69
CA ASP A 17 -25.63 -10.96 -22.90
C ASP A 17 -25.47 -9.65 -23.69
N ASP A 18 -26.12 -8.59 -23.25
CA ASP A 18 -25.98 -7.26 -23.84
C ASP A 18 -24.54 -6.69 -23.64
N PRO A 19 -23.79 -6.39 -24.72
CA PRO A 19 -22.45 -5.80 -24.64
C PRO A 19 -22.41 -4.44 -23.95
N GLU A 20 -23.49 -3.66 -23.99
CA GLU A 20 -23.56 -2.36 -23.31
C GLU A 20 -23.74 -2.49 -21.80
N LYS A 21 -24.19 -3.66 -21.34
CA LYS A 21 -24.39 -4.01 -19.93
C LYS A 21 -23.37 -5.03 -19.44
N ALA A 22 -22.16 -5.00 -20.01
CA ALA A 22 -21.07 -5.89 -19.58
C ALA A 22 -20.79 -5.76 -18.07
N PHE A 23 -20.84 -4.53 -17.55
CA PHE A 23 -20.81 -4.22 -16.13
C PHE A 23 -22.16 -3.63 -15.72
N ARG A 24 -22.78 -4.21 -14.70
CA ARG A 24 -24.05 -3.74 -14.15
C ARG A 24 -23.92 -3.61 -12.64
N ALA A 25 -24.58 -2.63 -12.05
CA ALA A 25 -24.78 -2.53 -10.62
C ALA A 25 -26.21 -2.15 -10.29
N GLU A 26 -26.73 -2.70 -9.21
CA GLU A 26 -27.96 -2.28 -8.55
C GLU A 26 -27.57 -1.61 -7.24
N ILE A 27 -27.87 -0.33 -7.11
CA ILE A 27 -27.66 0.42 -5.88
C ILE A 27 -29.00 0.45 -5.15
N GLU A 28 -29.04 -0.21 -4.01
CA GLU A 28 -30.23 -0.24 -3.18
C GLU A 28 -30.13 0.81 -2.09
N PHE A 29 -31.12 1.70 -2.06
CA PHE A 29 -31.24 2.72 -1.05
C PHE A 29 -32.00 2.22 0.18
N ILE A 30 -31.72 2.83 1.32
CA ILE A 30 -32.42 2.57 2.58
C ILE A 30 -33.89 3.00 2.48
N SER A 31 -34.76 2.33 3.24
CA SER A 31 -36.17 2.72 3.30
C SER A 31 -36.36 4.01 4.08
N GLY A 32 -37.45 4.73 3.81
CA GLY A 32 -37.77 5.95 4.56
C GLY A 32 -37.93 5.71 6.06
N THR A 33 -38.44 4.55 6.46
CA THR A 33 -38.58 4.16 7.87
C THR A 33 -37.24 3.84 8.52
N GLU A 34 -36.38 3.08 7.84
CA GLU A 34 -35.05 2.73 8.37
C GLU A 34 -34.17 3.98 8.48
N TRP A 35 -34.27 4.90 7.51
CA TRP A 35 -33.54 6.17 7.58
C TRP A 35 -33.96 7.02 8.77
N LYS A 36 -35.27 7.12 9.04
CA LYS A 36 -35.76 7.84 10.24
C LYS A 36 -35.21 7.24 11.54
N MET A 37 -35.22 5.91 11.66
CA MET A 37 -34.64 5.23 12.82
C MET A 37 -33.14 5.49 12.95
N GLU A 38 -32.38 5.43 11.84
CA GLU A 38 -30.96 5.78 11.85
C GLU A 38 -30.76 7.23 12.26
N MET A 39 -31.55 8.16 11.72
CA MET A 39 -31.47 9.57 12.09
C MET A 39 -31.73 9.81 13.58
N ASP A 40 -32.69 9.13 14.20
CA ASP A 40 -32.95 9.26 15.63
C ASP A 40 -31.72 8.87 16.45
N ILE A 41 -31.05 7.78 16.08
CA ILE A 41 -29.79 7.33 16.72
C ILE A 41 -28.69 8.37 16.51
N LEU A 42 -28.49 8.84 15.28
CA LEU A 42 -27.44 9.85 14.98
C LEU A 42 -27.69 11.18 15.71
N LEU A 43 -28.95 11.57 15.89
CA LEU A 43 -29.31 12.76 16.66
C LEU A 43 -29.10 12.55 18.16
N ASP A 44 -29.32 11.33 18.68
CA ASP A 44 -29.04 10.99 20.07
C ASP A 44 -27.52 11.02 20.35
N ASP A 45 -26.71 10.44 19.46
CA ASP A 45 -25.24 10.49 19.54
C ASP A 45 -24.72 11.95 19.57
N LEU A 46 -25.34 12.84 18.79
CA LEU A 46 -25.02 14.27 18.78
C LEU A 46 -25.47 15.03 20.03
N LYS A 47 -26.55 14.57 20.69
CA LYS A 47 -27.05 15.15 21.95
C LYS A 47 -26.20 14.69 23.14
N ASN A 48 -25.75 13.45 23.12
CA ASN A 48 -24.93 12.82 24.16
C ASN A 48 -23.44 13.21 24.08
N ALA A 49 -23.02 13.88 23.01
CA ALA A 49 -21.67 14.43 22.85
C ALA A 49 -21.28 15.32 24.06
N THR A 50 -20.21 14.92 24.75
CA THR A 50 -19.73 15.53 25.99
C THR A 50 -19.46 17.02 25.81
N LYS A 51 -19.88 17.89 26.75
CA LYS A 51 -19.62 19.35 26.67
C LYS A 51 -18.12 19.63 26.57
N GLY A 52 -17.63 19.93 25.36
CA GLY A 52 -16.23 20.21 25.07
C GLY A 52 -15.54 19.23 24.10
N GLU A 53 -16.24 18.21 23.61
CA GLU A 53 -15.73 17.36 22.53
C GLU A 53 -15.60 18.14 21.22
N ASP A 54 -14.40 18.08 20.64
CA ASP A 54 -14.17 18.60 19.30
C ASP A 54 -14.89 17.70 18.29
N VAL A 55 -15.99 18.21 17.72
CA VAL A 55 -16.79 17.52 16.69
C VAL A 55 -16.14 17.64 15.31
N SER A 56 -14.87 18.06 15.25
CA SER A 56 -14.09 17.98 14.03
C SER A 56 -13.87 16.53 13.61
N ALA A 57 -13.86 16.27 12.30
CA ALA A 57 -13.69 14.95 11.69
C ALA A 57 -12.35 14.24 12.00
N LYS A 58 -11.55 14.76 12.95
CA LYS A 58 -10.26 14.23 13.38
C LYS A 58 -10.32 13.45 14.70
N SER A 59 -11.38 13.59 15.49
CA SER A 59 -11.47 12.90 16.80
C SER A 59 -11.91 11.44 16.69
N GLY A 60 -12.63 11.07 15.62
CA GLY A 60 -13.13 9.70 15.42
C GLY A 60 -14.22 9.29 16.42
N SER A 61 -14.81 10.25 17.15
CA SER A 61 -15.92 9.99 18.06
C SER A 61 -17.21 9.65 17.30
N GLU A 62 -18.12 8.93 17.93
CA GLU A 62 -19.43 8.56 17.38
C GLU A 62 -20.20 9.81 16.92
N ALA A 63 -20.16 10.88 17.72
CA ALA A 63 -20.73 12.19 17.37
C ALA A 63 -20.11 12.82 16.11
N SER A 64 -18.79 12.66 15.90
CA SER A 64 -18.12 13.16 14.68
C SER A 64 -18.55 12.40 13.42
N THR A 65 -18.72 11.08 13.53
CA THR A 65 -19.24 10.21 12.46
C THR A 65 -20.69 10.54 12.14
N ALA A 66 -21.52 10.75 13.16
CA ALA A 66 -22.91 11.13 13.01
C ALA A 66 -23.06 12.49 12.31
N PHE A 67 -22.27 13.48 12.73
CA PHE A 67 -22.25 14.79 12.08
C PHE A 67 -21.80 14.70 10.61
N ALA A 68 -20.79 13.88 10.30
CA ALA A 68 -20.29 13.71 8.94
C ALA A 68 -21.34 13.11 8.00
N LYS A 69 -22.11 12.11 8.45
CA LYS A 69 -23.20 11.52 7.65
C LYS A 69 -24.33 12.51 7.39
N ILE A 70 -24.80 13.19 8.43
CA ILE A 70 -25.87 14.18 8.29
C ILE A 70 -25.40 15.33 7.40
N SER A 71 -24.17 15.82 7.57
CA SER A 71 -23.63 16.88 6.71
C SER A 71 -23.43 16.43 5.26
N ALA A 72 -23.18 15.13 5.03
CA ALA A 72 -23.05 14.56 3.69
C ALA A 72 -24.38 14.54 2.92
N VAL A 73 -25.49 14.27 3.61
CA VAL A 73 -26.85 14.32 3.03
C VAL A 73 -27.39 15.76 2.99
N TRP A 74 -27.09 16.56 4.02
CA TRP A 74 -27.52 17.95 4.20
C TRP A 74 -26.33 18.93 4.29
N PRO A 75 -25.73 19.34 3.16
CA PRO A 75 -24.53 20.19 3.14
C PRO A 75 -24.71 21.65 3.63
N GLY A 76 -25.81 21.97 4.34
CA GLY A 76 -26.08 23.29 4.92
C GLY A 76 -26.54 23.26 6.39
N VAL A 77 -26.57 22.09 7.00
CA VAL A 77 -27.06 21.92 8.38
C VAL A 77 -25.90 22.06 9.37
N THR A 78 -26.03 23.01 10.29
CA THR A 78 -25.03 23.26 11.34
C THR A 78 -25.34 22.45 12.60
N LEU A 79 -24.30 22.10 13.36
CA LEU A 79 -24.42 21.34 14.60
C LEU A 79 -25.39 21.98 15.62
N ALA A 80 -25.47 23.30 15.65
CA ALA A 80 -26.41 24.04 16.49
C ALA A 80 -27.88 23.85 16.08
N LYS A 81 -28.16 23.67 14.78
CA LYS A 81 -29.51 23.37 14.27
C LYS A 81 -29.91 21.92 14.57
N LEU A 82 -28.95 20.99 14.49
CA LEU A 82 -29.20 19.56 14.76
C LEU A 82 -29.57 19.26 16.22
N LYS A 83 -29.00 19.99 17.18
CA LYS A 83 -29.32 19.78 18.60
C LYS A 83 -30.77 20.11 18.98
N GLY A 84 -31.49 20.87 18.14
CA GLY A 84 -32.87 21.31 18.40
C GLY A 84 -33.93 20.74 17.46
N MET A 85 -33.56 19.93 16.45
CA MET A 85 -34.50 19.38 15.48
C MET A 85 -34.87 17.93 15.81
N THR A 86 -36.09 17.57 15.43
CA THR A 86 -36.56 16.18 15.38
C THR A 86 -36.25 15.55 14.03
N SER A 87 -36.21 14.22 13.98
CA SER A 87 -36.01 13.46 12.72
C SER A 87 -37.06 13.81 11.67
N ASP A 88 -38.32 14.02 12.06
CA ASP A 88 -39.40 14.40 11.15
C ASP A 88 -39.21 15.80 10.53
N GLU A 89 -38.70 16.77 11.29
CA GLU A 89 -38.41 18.13 10.78
C GLU A 89 -37.22 18.13 9.81
N LEU A 90 -36.19 17.32 10.06
CA LEU A 90 -35.05 17.13 9.16
C LEU A 90 -35.45 16.40 7.87
N PHE A 91 -36.32 15.40 7.99
CA PHE A 91 -36.81 14.62 6.85
C PHE A 91 -37.65 15.47 5.90
N GLN A 92 -38.38 16.49 6.41
CA GLN A 92 -39.18 17.41 5.60
C GLN A 92 -38.38 18.56 4.97
N GLN A 93 -37.16 18.85 5.44
CA GLN A 93 -36.42 20.05 5.03
C GLN A 93 -35.76 20.00 3.63
N ILE A 94 -35.65 18.83 3.00
CA ILE A 94 -35.11 18.73 1.63
C ILE A 94 -36.03 17.92 0.73
N ASP A 95 -36.64 18.63 -0.23
CA ASP A 95 -37.19 18.04 -1.44
C ASP A 95 -36.05 17.39 -2.25
N GLY A 96 -36.06 16.06 -2.30
CA GLY A 96 -35.10 15.29 -3.09
C GLY A 96 -34.67 14.00 -2.43
N VAL A 97 -34.49 13.98 -1.11
CA VAL A 97 -34.09 12.75 -0.39
C VAL A 97 -35.20 11.70 -0.48
N SER A 98 -36.47 12.08 -0.28
CA SER A 98 -37.63 11.18 -0.43
C SER A 98 -37.73 10.50 -1.79
N ASN A 99 -37.23 11.11 -2.86
CA ASN A 99 -37.25 10.51 -4.21
C ASN A 99 -36.16 9.44 -4.42
N HIS A 100 -35.18 9.39 -3.51
CA HIS A 100 -34.05 8.46 -3.58
C HIS A 100 -34.11 7.41 -2.46
N LEU A 101 -35.16 7.40 -1.65
CA LEU A 101 -35.44 6.37 -0.65
C LEU A 101 -36.32 5.28 -1.28
N ASP A 102 -36.23 4.06 -0.76
CA ASP A 102 -37.03 2.91 -1.23
C ASP A 102 -36.87 2.59 -2.73
N CYS A 103 -35.79 3.02 -3.37
CA CYS A 103 -35.53 2.79 -4.79
C CYS A 103 -34.28 1.93 -5.02
N ILE A 104 -34.27 1.26 -6.18
CA ILE A 104 -33.11 0.56 -6.71
C ILE A 104 -32.68 1.31 -7.96
N LEU A 105 -31.45 1.80 -7.95
CA LEU A 105 -30.86 2.47 -9.11
C LEU A 105 -29.99 1.47 -9.89
N ASP A 106 -30.41 1.17 -11.11
CA ASP A 106 -29.60 0.40 -12.05
C ASP A 106 -28.57 1.29 -12.74
N ILE A 107 -27.29 0.92 -12.63
CA ILE A 107 -26.18 1.52 -13.36
C ILE A 107 -25.58 0.46 -14.27
N PHE A 108 -25.31 0.82 -15.52
CA PHE A 108 -24.61 -0.07 -16.45
C PHE A 108 -23.56 0.69 -17.26
N ASP A 109 -22.55 -0.04 -17.69
CA ASP A 109 -21.55 0.44 -18.63
C ASP A 109 -20.89 -0.72 -19.38
N SER A 110 -20.36 -0.40 -20.55
CA SER A 110 -19.58 -1.34 -21.37
C SER A 110 -18.15 -1.51 -20.85
N LYS A 111 -17.61 -0.52 -20.12
CA LYS A 111 -16.20 -0.50 -19.68
C LYS A 111 -16.06 -0.36 -18.15
N ALA A 112 -15.08 -1.05 -17.57
CA ALA A 112 -14.84 -1.08 -16.13
C ALA A 112 -14.47 0.30 -15.52
N LYS A 113 -13.68 1.12 -16.22
CA LYS A 113 -13.25 2.44 -15.71
C LYS A 113 -14.41 3.44 -15.53
N PRO A 114 -15.22 3.74 -16.56
CA PRO A 114 -16.37 4.63 -16.39
C PRO A 114 -17.42 4.06 -15.43
N PHE A 115 -17.60 2.73 -15.41
CA PHE A 115 -18.44 2.05 -14.42
C PHE A 115 -17.99 2.32 -12.98
N SER A 116 -16.70 2.12 -12.69
CA SER A 116 -16.14 2.38 -11.35
C SER A 116 -16.31 3.86 -10.95
N GLN A 117 -16.12 4.80 -11.88
CA GLN A 117 -16.32 6.23 -11.60
C GLN A 117 -17.78 6.54 -11.23
N LYS A 118 -18.76 5.95 -11.93
CA LYS A 118 -20.19 6.10 -11.63
C LYS A 118 -20.56 5.49 -10.27
N ILE A 119 -19.94 4.39 -9.88
CA ILE A 119 -20.22 3.72 -8.61
C ILE A 119 -19.54 4.42 -7.43
N ASN A 120 -18.34 4.96 -7.63
CA ASN A 120 -17.57 5.60 -6.56
C ASN A 120 -18.31 6.79 -5.91
N SER A 121 -19.26 7.44 -6.60
CA SER A 121 -20.11 8.47 -5.98
C SER A 121 -21.08 7.94 -4.92
N TYR A 122 -21.31 6.64 -4.88
CA TYR A 122 -22.23 5.96 -3.97
C TYR A 122 -21.51 5.13 -2.89
N ILE A 123 -20.26 4.72 -3.12
CA ILE A 123 -19.49 3.87 -2.18
C ILE A 123 -18.46 4.67 -1.35
N ASP A 124 -17.80 5.69 -1.91
CA ASP A 124 -16.67 6.38 -1.25
C ASP A 124 -17.13 7.54 -0.36
N SER A 125 -16.90 7.42 0.95
CA SER A 125 -17.24 8.43 1.97
C SER A 125 -16.35 9.67 1.95
N ASN A 126 -15.22 9.64 1.23
CA ASN A 126 -14.24 10.74 1.20
C ASN A 126 -14.12 11.37 -0.20
N ASN A 127 -15.15 11.27 -1.04
CA ASN A 127 -15.15 11.88 -2.36
C ASN A 127 -15.26 13.42 -2.28
N LYS A 128 -14.11 14.05 -2.01
CA LYS A 128 -13.93 15.51 -2.01
C LYS A 128 -14.18 16.16 -3.38
N GLN A 129 -14.37 15.40 -4.46
CA GLN A 129 -14.75 15.98 -5.76
C GLN A 129 -16.22 16.42 -5.82
N ALA A 130 -17.06 16.01 -4.85
CA ALA A 130 -18.38 16.60 -4.64
C ALA A 130 -18.37 17.80 -3.68
N CYS A 131 -17.19 18.27 -3.23
CA CYS A 131 -17.06 19.52 -2.47
C CYS A 131 -17.24 20.73 -3.41
N ALA A 132 -18.50 21.04 -3.73
CA ALA A 132 -18.89 22.44 -3.93
C ALA A 132 -20.39 22.71 -3.71
N LYS A 133 -21.32 21.74 -3.83
CA LYS A 133 -22.77 21.96 -3.64
C LYS A 133 -23.70 20.71 -3.72
N GLY A 134 -23.17 19.49 -3.86
CA GLY A 134 -23.98 18.30 -4.13
C GLY A 134 -24.22 17.41 -2.91
N ILE A 135 -25.37 16.73 -2.88
CA ILE A 135 -25.70 15.68 -1.90
C ILE A 135 -24.75 14.49 -2.13
N SER A 136 -24.19 13.95 -1.05
CA SER A 136 -23.45 12.68 -1.08
C SER A 136 -24.37 11.54 -0.67
N TYR A 137 -24.51 10.54 -1.53
CA TYR A 137 -25.52 9.49 -1.36
C TYR A 137 -25.07 8.31 -0.51
N TRP A 138 -23.77 8.15 -0.25
CA TRP A 138 -23.21 7.01 0.50
C TRP A 138 -23.84 6.75 1.89
N PRO A 139 -24.42 7.72 2.64
CA PRO A 139 -25.15 7.42 3.87
C PRO A 139 -26.51 6.76 3.63
N LEU A 140 -27.12 6.99 2.47
CA LEU A 140 -28.45 6.49 2.10
C LEU A 140 -28.40 5.14 1.38
N VAL A 141 -27.22 4.65 1.02
CA VAL A 141 -27.07 3.38 0.31
C VAL A 141 -27.03 2.23 1.32
N ARG A 142 -27.95 1.29 1.16
CA ARG A 142 -28.07 0.08 1.97
C ARG A 142 -27.08 -1.00 1.52
N CYS A 143 -27.06 -1.27 0.21
CA CYS A 143 -26.21 -2.30 -0.41
C CYS A 143 -25.95 -1.94 -1.87
N VAL A 144 -24.76 -2.29 -2.38
CA VAL A 144 -24.45 -2.24 -3.81
C VAL A 144 -24.25 -3.65 -4.32
N ARG A 145 -25.05 -4.08 -5.30
CA ARG A 145 -24.86 -5.36 -6.00
C ARG A 145 -24.22 -5.12 -7.35
N ILE A 146 -23.02 -5.62 -7.55
CA ILE A 146 -22.24 -5.53 -8.78
C ILE A 146 -22.34 -6.86 -9.52
N TYR A 147 -22.57 -6.78 -10.83
CA TYR A 147 -22.65 -7.92 -11.72
C TYR A 147 -21.57 -7.79 -12.80
N THR A 148 -20.73 -8.81 -12.92
CA THR A 148 -19.65 -8.85 -13.92
C THR A 148 -19.44 -10.25 -14.48
N LYS A 149 -18.96 -10.35 -15.73
CA LYS A 149 -18.64 -11.63 -16.39
C LYS A 149 -17.26 -12.15 -15.99
N ALA A 150 -17.01 -12.31 -14.71
CA ALA A 150 -15.79 -12.96 -14.20
C ALA A 150 -16.00 -14.47 -14.06
N GLU A 151 -15.10 -15.28 -14.61
CA GLU A 151 -15.25 -16.74 -14.68
C GLU A 151 -15.43 -17.40 -13.30
N ILE A 152 -14.77 -16.86 -12.28
CA ILE A 152 -14.88 -17.35 -10.89
C ILE A 152 -16.31 -17.22 -10.33
N LEU A 153 -17.11 -16.28 -10.83
CA LEU A 153 -18.48 -16.02 -10.37
C LEU A 153 -19.52 -16.89 -11.09
N ARG A 154 -19.17 -17.44 -12.26
CA ARG A 154 -20.08 -18.15 -13.18
C ARG A 154 -20.90 -19.27 -12.53
N HIS A 155 -20.32 -19.96 -11.55
CA HIS A 155 -20.92 -21.12 -10.91
C HIS A 155 -21.72 -20.77 -9.65
N GLY A 156 -22.16 -19.52 -9.50
CA GLY A 156 -22.98 -19.07 -8.37
C GLY A 156 -22.19 -18.64 -7.14
N LEU A 157 -20.92 -18.26 -7.32
CA LEU A 157 -20.14 -17.60 -6.27
C LEU A 157 -20.55 -16.13 -6.18
N VAL A 158 -20.85 -15.68 -4.96
CA VAL A 158 -21.11 -14.27 -4.64
C VAL A 158 -20.07 -13.81 -3.64
N LEU A 159 -19.27 -12.80 -4.01
CA LEU A 159 -18.32 -12.16 -3.11
C LEU A 159 -19.03 -11.02 -2.38
N VAL A 160 -18.91 -10.96 -1.06
CA VAL A 160 -19.52 -9.90 -0.25
C VAL A 160 -18.41 -9.15 0.48
N ASP A 161 -18.15 -7.90 0.10
CA ASP A 161 -17.28 -6.99 0.85
C ASP A 161 -18.08 -6.40 2.01
N LEU A 162 -17.67 -6.75 3.23
CA LEU A 162 -18.29 -6.23 4.45
C LEU A 162 -17.50 -5.03 4.98
N PRO A 163 -18.16 -3.93 5.35
CA PRO A 163 -17.48 -2.81 5.99
C PRO A 163 -16.86 -3.28 7.32
N GLY A 164 -15.69 -2.72 7.65
CA GLY A 164 -14.94 -3.14 8.84
C GLY A 164 -15.70 -2.93 10.15
N LEU A 165 -15.40 -3.77 11.16
CA LEU A 165 -16.02 -3.77 12.50
C LEU A 165 -15.86 -2.46 13.29
N GLY A 166 -15.11 -1.48 12.78
CA GLY A 166 -14.90 -0.17 13.38
C GLY A 166 -15.85 0.93 12.89
N ASP A 167 -16.78 0.62 11.98
CA ASP A 167 -17.84 1.57 11.63
C ASP A 167 -18.85 1.63 12.79
N SER A 168 -18.88 2.74 13.53
CA SER A 168 -19.80 2.99 14.65
C SER A 168 -21.27 3.16 14.22
N ASN A 169 -21.65 2.63 13.06
CA ASN A 169 -22.98 2.77 12.51
C ASN A 169 -23.85 1.55 12.81
N THR A 170 -24.77 1.69 13.77
CA THR A 170 -25.77 0.67 14.14
C THR A 170 -26.55 0.09 12.95
N GLY A 171 -26.93 0.91 11.96
CA GLY A 171 -27.63 0.45 10.76
C GLY A 171 -26.78 -0.46 9.87
N ARG A 172 -25.47 -0.15 9.74
CA ARG A 172 -24.52 -0.98 8.97
C ARG A 172 -24.13 -2.24 9.71
N THR A 173 -24.00 -2.18 11.03
CA THR A 173 -23.74 -3.35 11.86
C THR A 173 -24.87 -4.36 11.71
N GLN A 174 -26.14 -3.93 11.73
CA GLN A 174 -27.28 -4.83 11.50
C GLN A 174 -27.29 -5.48 10.12
N VAL A 175 -26.96 -4.71 9.07
CA VAL A 175 -26.85 -5.27 7.71
C VAL A 175 -25.71 -6.27 7.65
N ALA A 176 -24.52 -5.92 8.15
CA ALA A 176 -23.37 -6.81 8.22
C ALA A 176 -23.64 -8.08 9.03
N GLU A 177 -24.37 -8.00 10.15
CA GLU A 177 -24.81 -9.15 10.95
C GLU A 177 -25.76 -10.07 10.19
N LYS A 178 -26.72 -9.52 9.43
CA LYS A 178 -27.62 -10.30 8.56
C LYS A 178 -26.83 -11.06 7.51
N TYR A 179 -25.82 -10.43 6.91
CA TYR A 179 -24.90 -11.12 6.01
C TYR A 179 -24.14 -12.21 6.76
N ALA A 180 -23.49 -11.89 7.88
CA ALA A 180 -22.69 -12.82 8.67
C ALA A 180 -23.41 -14.13 9.00
N LYS A 181 -24.72 -14.09 9.29
CA LYS A 181 -25.56 -15.27 9.54
C LYS A 181 -25.71 -16.18 8.31
N ASN A 182 -25.78 -15.59 7.11
CA ASN A 182 -26.08 -16.28 5.86
C ASN A 182 -24.84 -16.64 5.03
N LEU A 183 -23.63 -16.30 5.49
CA LEU A 183 -22.40 -16.65 4.77
C LEU A 183 -22.15 -18.16 4.80
N ASN A 184 -21.54 -18.64 3.71
CA ASN A 184 -21.01 -20.00 3.60
C ASN A 184 -19.51 -20.04 3.94
N TYR A 185 -18.80 -18.94 3.66
CA TYR A 185 -17.37 -18.81 3.82
C TYR A 185 -17.03 -17.37 4.25
N VAL A 186 -16.03 -17.21 5.10
CA VAL A 186 -15.54 -15.92 5.60
C VAL A 186 -14.04 -15.83 5.39
N TRP A 187 -13.59 -14.83 4.64
CA TRP A 187 -12.18 -14.49 4.51
C TRP A 187 -11.88 -13.23 5.29
N ILE A 188 -10.98 -13.32 6.26
CA ILE A 188 -10.49 -12.20 7.05
C ILE A 188 -9.16 -11.76 6.47
N VAL A 189 -9.15 -10.60 5.83
CA VAL A 189 -7.98 -10.02 5.18
C VAL A 189 -7.36 -8.98 6.11
N ALA A 190 -6.08 -9.13 6.43
CA ALA A 190 -5.38 -8.17 7.29
C ALA A 190 -3.95 -7.91 6.80
N ASP A 191 -3.40 -6.75 7.14
CA ASP A 191 -1.99 -6.44 6.88
C ASP A 191 -1.09 -7.38 7.68
N ILE A 192 -0.08 -8.00 7.05
CA ILE A 192 0.87 -8.87 7.75
C ILE A 192 1.62 -8.14 8.88
N VAL A 193 1.77 -6.82 8.79
CA VAL A 193 2.35 -6.01 9.88
C VAL A 193 1.45 -5.99 11.11
N ARG A 194 0.13 -5.98 10.90
CA ARG A 194 -0.86 -5.98 11.98
C ARG A 194 -1.06 -7.37 12.58
N ALA A 195 -0.83 -8.42 11.80
CA ALA A 195 -1.05 -9.81 12.21
C ALA A 195 -0.11 -10.30 13.33
N ILE A 196 1.02 -9.64 13.53
CA ILE A 196 2.03 -10.01 14.54
C ILE A 196 1.74 -9.33 15.89
N ASP A 197 0.93 -8.27 15.91
CA ASP A 197 0.55 -7.59 17.15
C ASP A 197 -0.59 -8.35 17.83
N ASP A 198 -0.31 -8.94 19.00
CA ASP A 198 -1.25 -9.69 19.84
C ASP A 198 -2.60 -8.98 20.03
N GLN A 199 -2.59 -7.65 20.13
CA GLN A 199 -3.82 -6.88 20.35
C GLN A 199 -4.69 -6.89 19.09
N ILE A 200 -4.08 -6.81 17.90
CA ILE A 200 -4.82 -6.74 16.64
C ILE A 200 -5.29 -8.13 16.20
N ALA A 201 -4.54 -9.20 16.46
CA ALA A 201 -5.02 -10.57 16.23
C ALA A 201 -6.21 -10.93 17.14
N LYS A 202 -6.22 -10.41 18.38
CA LYS A 202 -7.38 -10.47 19.29
C LYS A 202 -8.55 -9.63 18.77
N ASP A 203 -8.29 -8.44 18.23
CA ASP A 203 -9.34 -7.55 17.70
C ASP A 203 -9.89 -8.00 16.34
N LEU A 204 -9.07 -8.63 15.48
CA LEU A 204 -9.42 -9.17 14.16
C LEU A 204 -10.54 -10.21 14.23
N MET A 205 -10.61 -10.90 15.35
CA MET A 205 -11.72 -11.74 15.73
C MET A 205 -12.19 -11.34 17.12
N GLY A 206 -12.88 -10.20 17.23
CA GLY A 206 -13.48 -9.78 18.50
C GLY A 206 -14.27 -10.92 19.16
N LYS A 207 -14.33 -10.90 20.50
CA LYS A 207 -14.97 -11.95 21.30
C LYS A 207 -16.40 -12.27 20.83
N SER A 208 -17.15 -11.26 20.39
CA SER A 208 -18.51 -11.41 19.84
C SER A 208 -18.53 -12.26 18.58
N PHE A 209 -17.64 -11.99 17.61
CA PHE A 209 -17.54 -12.73 16.37
C PHE A 209 -17.12 -14.19 16.62
N ARG A 210 -16.11 -14.43 17.48
CA ARG A 210 -15.70 -15.80 17.86
C ARG A 210 -16.83 -16.56 18.54
N ARG A 211 -17.53 -15.92 19.49
CA ARG A 211 -18.67 -16.51 20.20
C ARG A 211 -19.78 -16.88 19.22
N GLN A 212 -20.11 -16.00 18.28
CA GLN A 212 -21.13 -16.28 17.27
C GLN A 212 -20.73 -17.46 16.37
N LEU A 213 -19.48 -17.51 15.88
CA LEU A 213 -19.01 -18.64 15.07
C LEU A 213 -19.10 -19.98 15.80
N LEU A 214 -18.77 -19.98 17.10
CA LEU A 214 -18.84 -21.19 17.93
C LEU A 214 -20.28 -21.63 18.16
N MET A 215 -21.19 -20.69 18.48
CA MET A 215 -22.61 -20.97 18.71
C MET A 215 -23.32 -21.47 17.44
N ASP A 216 -22.96 -20.92 16.28
CA ASP A 216 -23.51 -21.35 14.99
C ASP A 216 -22.92 -22.69 14.52
N GLY A 217 -21.95 -23.27 15.25
CA GLY A 217 -21.24 -24.50 14.85
C GLY A 217 -20.39 -24.33 13.59
N LYS A 218 -20.11 -23.09 13.19
CA LYS A 218 -19.40 -22.71 11.95
C LYS A 218 -17.91 -22.45 12.20
N TYR A 219 -17.29 -23.28 13.03
CA TYR A 219 -15.89 -23.19 13.42
C TYR A 219 -15.01 -24.25 12.74
N ASP A 220 -15.45 -24.79 11.60
CA ASP A 220 -14.69 -25.73 10.79
C ASP A 220 -13.65 -24.96 9.95
N ASP A 221 -12.51 -25.60 9.65
CA ASP A 221 -11.42 -25.09 8.78
C ASP A 221 -11.93 -24.66 7.40
N LYS A 222 -13.11 -25.15 7.02
CA LYS A 222 -13.79 -24.81 5.78
C LYS A 222 -14.51 -23.47 5.83
N TYR A 223 -14.85 -22.92 7.00
CA TYR A 223 -15.70 -21.72 7.11
C TYR A 223 -14.90 -20.41 7.19
N VAL A 224 -13.81 -20.37 7.98
CA VAL A 224 -13.01 -19.15 8.18
C VAL A 224 -11.62 -19.31 7.58
N THR A 225 -11.15 -18.31 6.83
CA THR A 225 -9.78 -18.26 6.31
C THR A 225 -9.14 -16.92 6.58
N PHE A 226 -7.92 -16.92 7.11
CA PHE A 226 -7.12 -15.73 7.31
C PHE A 226 -6.20 -15.48 6.12
N ILE A 227 -6.25 -14.26 5.56
CA ILE A 227 -5.44 -13.84 4.43
C ILE A 227 -4.60 -12.65 4.86
N MET A 228 -3.28 -12.85 4.94
CA MET A 228 -2.35 -11.78 5.29
C MET A 228 -1.85 -11.09 4.01
N THR A 229 -2.21 -9.82 3.84
CA THR A 229 -1.83 -8.99 2.69
C THR A 229 -0.55 -8.19 2.94
N LYS A 230 -0.01 -7.57 1.90
CA LYS A 230 1.20 -6.72 1.90
C LYS A 230 2.47 -7.43 2.37
N THR A 231 2.63 -8.69 2.00
CA THR A 231 3.83 -9.50 2.29
C THR A 231 5.10 -8.96 1.64
N ASP A 232 4.95 -8.06 0.65
CA ASP A 232 6.04 -7.37 -0.05
C ASP A 232 6.63 -6.18 0.74
N ILE A 233 5.87 -5.66 1.72
CA ILE A 233 6.28 -4.57 2.62
C ILE A 233 7.00 -5.18 3.82
N ILE A 234 8.33 -5.26 3.71
CA ILE A 234 9.19 -5.88 4.70
C ILE A 234 10.42 -5.03 4.97
N ASN A 235 10.76 -4.93 6.25
CA ASN A 235 12.05 -4.43 6.71
C ASN A 235 12.97 -5.65 6.89
N THR A 236 13.95 -5.78 6.00
CA THR A 236 14.84 -6.95 5.96
C THR A 236 15.65 -7.09 7.24
N GLU A 237 16.12 -5.98 7.80
CA GLU A 237 16.97 -5.91 8.98
C GLU A 237 16.24 -6.37 10.24
N GLU A 238 15.00 -5.89 10.43
CA GLU A 238 14.13 -6.26 11.55
C GLU A 238 13.80 -7.76 11.54
N VAL A 239 13.47 -8.33 10.38
CA VAL A 239 13.11 -9.75 10.26
C VAL A 239 14.32 -10.65 10.46
N VAL A 240 15.48 -10.25 9.96
CA VAL A 240 16.73 -10.98 10.17
C VAL A 240 17.12 -11.02 11.66
N GLU A 241 16.83 -9.95 12.40
CA GLU A 241 17.10 -9.88 13.84
C GLU A 241 16.06 -10.66 14.65
N SER A 242 14.77 -10.43 14.43
CA SER A 242 13.69 -11.04 15.21
C SER A 242 13.60 -12.56 15.01
N LEU A 243 13.81 -13.05 13.80
CA LEU A 243 13.78 -14.49 13.48
C LEU A 243 15.17 -15.14 13.55
N GLN A 244 16.20 -14.41 14.00
CA GLN A 244 17.58 -14.89 14.12
C GLN A 244 18.13 -15.53 12.82
N LEU A 245 17.71 -15.02 11.66
CA LEU A 245 18.05 -15.61 10.36
C LEU A 245 19.54 -15.45 10.00
N ARG A 246 20.24 -14.53 10.69
CA ARG A 246 21.71 -14.39 10.63
C ARG A 246 22.46 -15.68 10.93
N GLU A 247 21.90 -16.52 11.80
CA GLU A 247 22.56 -17.74 12.30
C GLU A 247 22.12 -19.02 11.58
N LYS A 248 21.01 -18.95 10.83
CA LYS A 248 20.39 -20.09 10.14
C LYS A 248 20.55 -19.99 8.62
N ASP A 249 19.50 -19.60 7.92
CA ASP A 249 19.38 -19.77 6.46
C ASP A 249 20.06 -18.66 5.64
N LEU A 250 20.29 -17.49 6.24
CA LEU A 250 20.80 -16.30 5.53
C LEU A 250 22.28 -16.00 5.77
N ARG A 251 22.99 -16.84 6.55
CA ARG A 251 24.38 -16.58 6.95
C ARG A 251 25.32 -16.36 5.75
N GLU A 252 25.26 -17.26 4.76
CA GLU A 252 26.14 -17.20 3.58
C GLU A 252 25.80 -16.02 2.66
N ILE A 253 24.50 -15.75 2.49
CA ILE A 253 24.01 -14.69 1.61
C ILE A 253 24.34 -13.31 2.20
N LEU A 254 24.18 -13.13 3.52
CA LEU A 254 24.55 -11.91 4.23
C LEU A 254 26.07 -11.68 4.23
N ALA A 255 26.87 -12.74 4.41
CA ALA A 255 28.32 -12.65 4.31
C ALA A 255 28.77 -12.21 2.92
N ARG A 256 28.14 -12.76 1.86
CA ARG A 256 28.40 -12.35 0.48
C ARG A 256 27.97 -10.91 0.20
N GLU A 257 26.87 -10.43 0.79
CA GLU A 257 26.49 -9.02 0.70
C GLU A 257 27.58 -8.12 1.28
N GLU A 258 28.09 -8.45 2.48
CA GLU A 258 29.13 -7.68 3.15
C GLU A 258 30.44 -7.65 2.34
N GLU A 259 30.83 -8.78 1.75
CA GLU A 259 32.01 -8.89 0.88
C GLU A 259 31.88 -7.98 -0.35
N ILE A 260 30.76 -8.03 -1.07
CA ILE A 260 30.53 -7.18 -2.24
C ILE A 260 30.46 -5.71 -1.86
N LEU A 261 29.91 -5.37 -0.70
CA LEU A 261 29.91 -3.99 -0.20
C LEU A 261 31.33 -3.48 0.06
N LYS A 262 32.22 -4.30 0.64
CA LYS A 262 33.64 -3.98 0.80
C LYS A 262 34.33 -3.79 -0.54
N GLU A 263 34.11 -4.68 -1.50
CA GLU A 263 34.70 -4.55 -2.85
C GLU A 263 34.23 -3.29 -3.59
N ILE A 264 32.94 -2.93 -3.46
CA ILE A 264 32.39 -1.69 -4.04
C ILE A 264 33.03 -0.46 -3.38
N HIS A 265 33.21 -0.49 -2.06
CA HIS A 265 33.84 0.60 -1.32
C HIS A 265 35.30 0.79 -1.76
N ASP A 266 36.10 -0.26 -1.72
CA ASP A 266 37.51 -0.25 -2.09
C ASP A 266 37.70 0.15 -3.57
N GLY A 267 36.85 -0.37 -4.45
CA GLY A 267 36.84 -0.04 -5.88
C GLY A 267 36.51 1.44 -6.12
N ARG A 268 35.58 2.01 -5.34
CA ARG A 268 35.22 3.43 -5.43
C ARG A 268 36.35 4.33 -4.95
N GLU A 269 36.97 4.02 -3.82
CA GLU A 269 38.14 4.76 -3.35
C GLU A 269 39.31 4.69 -4.34
N ALA A 270 39.58 3.51 -4.91
CA ALA A 270 40.63 3.33 -5.90
C ALA A 270 40.37 4.16 -7.17
N LEU A 271 39.10 4.25 -7.60
CA LEU A 271 38.68 5.10 -8.71
C LEU A 271 38.90 6.58 -8.39
N ASP A 272 38.50 7.05 -7.21
CA ASP A 272 38.70 8.44 -6.78
C ASP A 272 40.18 8.82 -6.70
N ARG A 273 41.04 7.94 -6.18
CA ARG A 273 42.50 8.11 -6.19
C ARG A 273 43.04 8.27 -7.62
N LYS A 274 42.54 7.50 -8.59
CA LYS A 274 42.95 7.63 -10.01
C LYS A 274 42.40 8.90 -10.66
N ILE A 275 41.17 9.31 -10.36
CA ILE A 275 40.58 10.57 -10.84
C ILE A 275 41.46 11.75 -10.43
N VAL A 276 41.91 11.80 -9.17
CA VAL A 276 42.80 12.87 -8.68
C VAL A 276 44.14 12.87 -9.43
N LYS A 277 44.75 11.71 -9.66
CA LYS A 277 45.99 11.58 -10.45
C LYS A 277 45.81 12.06 -11.90
N VAL A 278 44.69 11.72 -12.54
CA VAL A 278 44.37 12.19 -13.91
C VAL A 278 44.14 13.70 -13.94
N LYS A 279 43.49 14.28 -12.92
CA LYS A 279 43.35 15.75 -12.81
C LYS A 279 44.70 16.44 -12.66
N LYS A 280 45.61 15.92 -11.83
CA LYS A 280 46.97 16.45 -11.65
C LYS A 280 47.77 16.38 -12.96
N THR A 281 47.78 15.24 -13.64
CA THR A 281 48.46 15.10 -14.95
C THR A 281 47.87 16.00 -16.03
N LYS A 282 46.55 16.22 -16.03
CA LYS A 282 45.88 17.18 -16.94
C LYS A 282 46.31 18.63 -16.68
N LYS A 283 46.52 19.02 -15.42
CA LYS A 283 47.04 20.36 -15.06
C LYS A 283 48.48 20.53 -15.54
N ALA A 284 49.35 19.57 -15.24
CA ALA A 284 50.75 19.58 -15.70
C ALA A 284 50.86 19.64 -17.23
N LEU A 285 50.00 18.91 -17.95
CA LEU A 285 49.97 18.96 -19.42
C LEU A 285 49.59 20.35 -19.97
N LYS A 286 48.65 21.05 -19.31
CA LYS A 286 48.26 22.42 -19.68
C LYS A 286 49.36 23.44 -19.43
N GLU A 287 50.13 23.28 -18.35
CA GLU A 287 51.28 24.15 -18.04
C GLU A 287 52.40 23.99 -19.09
N LEU A 288 52.69 22.75 -19.49
CA LEU A 288 53.61 22.42 -20.59
C LEU A 288 53.16 22.92 -21.97
N GLU A 289 51.87 23.21 -22.16
CA GLU A 289 51.34 23.79 -23.40
C GLU A 289 51.42 25.31 -23.46
N LYS A 290 51.37 25.98 -22.29
CA LYS A 290 51.50 27.44 -22.18
C LYS A 290 52.93 27.93 -22.36
N SER A 291 53.94 27.07 -22.20
CA SER A 291 55.37 27.42 -22.28
C SER A 291 55.97 27.41 -23.70
N LYS A 292 55.17 27.46 -24.77
CA LYS A 292 55.71 27.63 -26.15
C LYS A 292 56.13 29.10 -26.37
N PRO A 293 57.33 29.38 -26.92
CA PRO A 293 57.64 30.69 -27.48
C PRO A 293 56.83 30.91 -28.78
N SER A 294 56.26 32.10 -28.92
CA SER A 294 55.58 32.58 -30.12
C SER A 294 56.53 32.54 -31.32
N LYS A 295 56.14 31.86 -32.41
CA LYS A 295 56.85 31.95 -33.69
C LYS A 295 56.31 33.10 -34.53
N ALA A 296 57.28 33.84 -35.09
CA ALA A 296 57.28 34.50 -36.39
C ALA A 296 56.46 35.80 -36.54
N GLY A 297 57.19 36.93 -36.42
CA GLY A 297 56.78 38.20 -36.99
C GLY A 297 56.65 38.12 -38.52
N LYS A 298 55.66 38.84 -39.04
CA LYS A 298 55.31 38.95 -40.45
C LYS A 298 56.49 39.45 -41.29
N ALA A 299 56.66 38.82 -42.45
CA ALA A 299 57.51 39.30 -43.53
C ALA A 299 57.01 40.65 -44.08
N ILE A 300 57.93 41.59 -44.31
CA ILE A 300 57.76 42.78 -45.17
C ILE A 300 59.02 42.87 -46.07
N PRO A 301 58.91 43.06 -47.40
CA PRO A 301 60.06 43.08 -48.31
C PRO A 301 60.55 44.50 -48.69
N ARG A 302 61.80 44.58 -49.20
CA ARG A 302 62.54 45.70 -49.87
C ARG A 302 63.41 46.56 -48.92
N LYS A 303 64.64 47.02 -49.25
CA LYS A 303 65.50 47.08 -50.47
C LYS A 303 66.95 47.42 -50.02
N ARG A 304 67.95 46.76 -50.65
CA ARG A 304 69.42 47.01 -50.78
C ARG A 304 70.11 48.19 -50.05
N LYS A 305 71.25 47.93 -49.38
CA LYS A 305 72.60 48.38 -49.80
C LYS A 305 73.75 47.68 -49.01
N HIS A 306 74.85 47.47 -49.73
CA HIS A 306 76.15 46.84 -49.48
C HIS A 306 76.88 47.24 -48.17
N THR A 307 77.54 46.28 -47.50
CA THR A 307 79.02 46.18 -47.30
C THR A 307 79.40 44.96 -46.44
N GLU A 308 80.47 44.27 -46.86
CA GLU A 308 81.31 43.32 -46.11
C GLU A 308 81.80 43.98 -44.79
N ASP A 309 82.06 43.29 -43.68
CA ASP A 309 83.04 42.21 -43.51
C ASP A 309 82.85 41.57 -42.10
N ASP A 310 83.57 40.46 -41.88
CA ASP A 310 84.07 39.96 -40.59
C ASP A 310 83.32 38.84 -39.81
N ARG A 311 83.91 37.65 -39.95
CA ARG A 311 84.29 36.62 -38.95
C ARG A 311 83.28 36.08 -37.92
N THR A 312 83.04 34.77 -38.08
CA THR A 312 83.04 33.68 -37.09
C THR A 312 82.59 33.95 -35.65
N GLU A 313 81.49 33.29 -35.24
CA GLU A 313 81.38 32.37 -34.09
C GLU A 313 79.89 32.17 -33.72
N THR A 314 79.25 31.07 -34.19
CA THR A 314 77.95 30.66 -33.65
C THR A 314 77.62 29.18 -33.90
N GLU A 315 78.43 28.25 -33.36
CA GLU A 315 78.09 26.81 -33.40
C GLU A 315 77.72 26.21 -32.03
N ALA A 316 77.81 26.96 -30.93
CA ALA A 316 77.56 26.40 -29.59
C ALA A 316 76.14 26.62 -29.01
N GLN A 317 75.28 27.45 -29.64
CA GLN A 317 73.97 27.84 -29.06
C GLN A 317 72.73 27.22 -29.75
N SER A 318 72.88 26.60 -30.92
CA SER A 318 71.77 25.95 -31.64
C SER A 318 71.49 24.52 -31.15
N SER A 319 72.53 23.78 -30.74
CA SER A 319 72.41 22.39 -30.25
C SER A 319 71.70 22.28 -28.90
N ALA A 320 71.96 23.20 -27.97
CA ALA A 320 71.33 23.22 -26.64
C ALA A 320 69.82 23.52 -26.68
N ASN A 321 69.35 24.30 -27.66
CA ASN A 321 67.93 24.63 -27.83
C ASN A 321 67.12 23.51 -28.52
N LEU A 322 67.75 22.68 -29.35
CA LEU A 322 67.13 21.49 -29.94
C LEU A 322 67.00 20.35 -28.91
N GLU A 323 68.04 20.10 -28.10
CA GLU A 323 67.99 19.07 -27.05
C GLU A 323 66.95 19.35 -25.96
N THR A 324 66.76 20.61 -25.59
CA THR A 324 65.76 21.02 -24.58
C THR A 324 64.33 20.89 -25.12
N MET A 325 64.13 21.13 -26.42
CA MET A 325 62.83 20.95 -27.08
C MET A 325 62.46 19.48 -27.26
N ASP A 326 63.42 18.61 -27.62
CA ASP A 326 63.21 17.17 -27.74
C ASP A 326 62.95 16.49 -26.38
N LYS A 327 63.62 16.94 -25.31
CA LYS A 327 63.33 16.50 -23.94
C LYS A 327 61.91 16.90 -23.51
N GLN A 328 61.44 18.09 -23.87
CA GLN A 328 60.06 18.53 -23.59
C GLN A 328 59.00 17.75 -24.39
N ILE A 329 59.25 17.48 -25.67
CA ILE A 329 58.35 16.68 -26.54
C ILE A 329 58.24 15.24 -26.02
N SER A 330 59.38 14.64 -25.64
CA SER A 330 59.44 13.28 -25.07
C SER A 330 58.67 13.18 -23.75
N LYS A 331 58.84 14.17 -22.85
CA LYS A 331 58.10 14.26 -21.58
C LYS A 331 56.60 14.41 -21.79
N LYS A 332 56.18 15.22 -22.77
CA LYS A 332 54.75 15.39 -23.14
C LYS A 332 54.14 14.10 -23.69
N LYS A 333 54.87 13.39 -24.57
CA LYS A 333 54.43 12.11 -25.15
C LYS A 333 54.25 11.04 -24.07
N LEU A 334 55.16 10.98 -23.10
CA LEU A 334 55.07 10.07 -21.94
C LEU A 334 53.86 10.40 -21.04
N LEU A 335 53.64 11.68 -20.71
CA LEU A 335 52.48 12.12 -19.93
C LEU A 335 51.14 11.82 -20.61
N MET A 336 51.07 12.00 -21.94
CA MET A 336 49.88 11.65 -22.73
C MET A 336 49.61 10.14 -22.73
N LYS A 337 50.66 9.31 -22.88
CA LYS A 337 50.55 7.84 -22.81
C LYS A 337 50.06 7.39 -21.42
N ASN A 338 50.62 7.94 -20.35
CA ASN A 338 50.24 7.63 -18.97
C ASN A 338 48.79 8.05 -18.67
N LYS A 339 48.35 9.21 -19.18
CA LYS A 339 46.96 9.67 -19.08
C LYS A 339 46.01 8.74 -19.83
N ALA A 340 46.32 8.36 -21.06
CA ALA A 340 45.47 7.45 -21.85
C ALA A 340 45.33 6.08 -21.17
N HIS A 341 46.41 5.55 -20.62
CA HIS A 341 46.40 4.30 -19.85
C HIS A 341 45.56 4.43 -18.57
N ALA A 342 45.71 5.52 -17.82
CA ALA A 342 44.92 5.78 -16.61
C ALA A 342 43.41 5.91 -16.91
N VAL A 343 43.04 6.61 -18.00
CA VAL A 343 41.64 6.75 -18.43
C VAL A 343 41.05 5.40 -18.84
N THR A 344 41.80 4.58 -19.57
CA THR A 344 41.36 3.23 -19.95
C THR A 344 41.16 2.35 -18.72
N SER A 345 42.12 2.37 -17.78
CA SER A 345 42.02 1.65 -16.52
C SER A 345 40.83 2.12 -15.65
N MET A 346 40.49 3.41 -15.67
CA MET A 346 39.30 3.94 -14.99
C MET A 346 38.01 3.38 -15.59
N LYS A 347 37.86 3.38 -16.92
CA LYS A 347 36.68 2.81 -17.59
C LYS A 347 36.47 1.34 -17.23
N VAL A 348 37.55 0.56 -17.15
CA VAL A 348 37.48 -0.84 -16.73
C VAL A 348 36.99 -0.96 -15.28
N MET A 349 37.48 -0.13 -14.36
CA MET A 349 37.03 -0.13 -12.96
C MET A 349 35.58 0.33 -12.82
N GLU A 350 35.15 1.33 -13.59
CA GLU A 350 33.74 1.77 -13.62
C GLU A 350 32.81 0.65 -14.10
N SER A 351 33.21 -0.11 -15.13
CA SER A 351 32.46 -1.28 -15.59
C SER A 351 32.36 -2.36 -14.51
N LYS A 352 33.47 -2.67 -13.82
CA LYS A 352 33.47 -3.64 -12.71
C LYS A 352 32.59 -3.18 -11.53
N LEU A 353 32.65 -1.90 -11.16
CA LEU A 353 31.76 -1.34 -10.13
C LEU A 353 30.29 -1.41 -10.53
N ALA A 354 29.98 -1.21 -11.81
CA ALA A 354 28.61 -1.36 -12.32
C ALA A 354 28.14 -2.82 -12.24
N GLU A 355 29.03 -3.78 -12.52
CA GLU A 355 28.75 -5.21 -12.39
C GLU A 355 28.54 -5.63 -10.93
N LEU A 356 29.43 -5.25 -10.01
CA LEU A 356 29.27 -5.51 -8.58
C LEU A 356 27.98 -4.93 -8.02
N LYS A 357 27.58 -3.73 -8.45
CA LYS A 357 26.28 -3.14 -8.07
C LYS A 357 25.08 -3.94 -8.57
N ARG A 358 25.17 -4.58 -9.74
CA ARG A 358 24.11 -5.48 -10.25
C ARG A 358 24.06 -6.74 -9.40
N THR A 359 25.21 -7.33 -9.09
CA THR A 359 25.30 -8.51 -8.20
C THR A 359 24.73 -8.21 -6.82
N LEU A 360 25.08 -7.06 -6.23
CA LEU A 360 24.51 -6.60 -4.95
C LEU A 360 22.98 -6.50 -5.01
N LYS A 361 22.43 -6.00 -6.12
CA LYS A 361 20.96 -5.94 -6.30
C LYS A 361 20.32 -7.33 -6.34
N LEU A 362 20.97 -8.30 -6.99
CA LEU A 362 20.47 -9.68 -7.04
C LEU A 362 20.48 -10.32 -5.65
N ILE A 363 21.58 -10.17 -4.90
CA ILE A 363 21.70 -10.68 -3.53
C ILE A 363 20.64 -10.06 -2.63
N ARG A 364 20.41 -8.74 -2.72
CA ARG A 364 19.37 -8.08 -1.93
C ARG A 364 17.96 -8.58 -2.24
N ASN A 365 17.68 -8.90 -3.50
CA ASN A 365 16.41 -9.51 -3.87
C ASN A 365 16.27 -10.92 -3.28
N GLU A 366 17.35 -11.70 -3.24
CA GLU A 366 17.39 -13.02 -2.62
C GLU A 366 17.18 -12.94 -1.10
N ILE A 367 17.87 -12.02 -0.43
CA ILE A 367 17.66 -11.71 1.00
C ILE A 367 16.20 -11.33 1.24
N LYS A 368 15.66 -10.40 0.44
CA LYS A 368 14.27 -9.97 0.57
C LYS A 368 13.30 -11.15 0.41
N ALA A 369 13.51 -12.02 -0.57
CA ALA A 369 12.66 -13.19 -0.80
C ALA A 369 12.72 -14.18 0.39
N ALA A 370 13.92 -14.47 0.89
CA ALA A 370 14.11 -15.34 2.04
C ALA A 370 13.47 -14.74 3.31
N CYS A 371 13.65 -13.45 3.57
CA CYS A 371 13.02 -12.76 4.70
C CYS A 371 11.49 -12.77 4.58
N THR A 372 10.93 -12.54 3.39
CA THR A 372 9.49 -12.62 3.17
C THR A 372 8.97 -14.03 3.46
N GLN A 373 9.65 -15.07 2.98
CA GLN A 373 9.23 -16.45 3.24
C GLN A 373 9.31 -16.81 4.73
N ALA A 374 10.41 -16.45 5.40
CA ALA A 374 10.58 -16.69 6.83
C ALA A 374 9.51 -15.98 7.66
N ARG A 375 9.23 -14.71 7.35
CA ARG A 375 8.16 -13.94 8.00
C ARG A 375 6.79 -14.57 7.76
N ASN A 376 6.48 -14.97 6.52
CA ASN A 376 5.20 -15.58 6.20
C ASN A 376 4.98 -16.87 6.98
N ASN A 377 6.01 -17.73 7.07
CA ASN A 377 5.95 -18.97 7.84
C ASN A 377 5.74 -18.68 9.34
N TYR A 378 6.53 -17.77 9.91
CA TYR A 378 6.40 -17.36 11.30
C TYR A 378 4.99 -16.82 11.62
N THR A 379 4.49 -15.88 10.81
CA THR A 379 3.15 -15.32 11.00
C THR A 379 2.07 -16.38 10.83
N GLN A 380 2.21 -17.32 9.90
CA GLN A 380 1.25 -18.41 9.74
C GLN A 380 1.21 -19.33 10.96
N GLU A 381 2.36 -19.67 11.55
CA GLU A 381 2.42 -20.47 12.78
C GLU A 381 1.83 -19.72 13.98
N HIS A 382 2.17 -18.44 14.14
CA HIS A 382 1.66 -17.62 15.23
C HIS A 382 0.13 -17.45 15.15
N LEU A 383 -0.41 -17.13 13.98
CA LEU A 383 -1.86 -16.99 13.78
C LEU A 383 -2.62 -18.28 14.08
N LYS A 384 -2.06 -19.45 13.74
CA LYS A 384 -2.66 -20.74 14.10
C LYS A 384 -2.72 -20.92 15.61
N MET A 385 -1.60 -20.64 16.30
CA MET A 385 -1.52 -20.74 17.76
C MET A 385 -2.49 -19.76 18.43
N ASP A 386 -2.57 -18.51 17.97
CA ASP A 386 -3.49 -17.50 18.50
C ASP A 386 -4.96 -17.88 18.28
N PHE A 387 -5.27 -18.44 17.11
CA PHE A 387 -6.61 -18.92 16.80
C PHE A 387 -7.02 -20.07 17.75
N GLU A 388 -6.12 -21.05 17.95
CA GLU A 388 -6.33 -22.17 18.88
C GLU A 388 -6.46 -21.71 20.34
N ASN A 389 -5.63 -20.76 20.76
CA ASN A 389 -5.68 -20.18 22.10
C ASN A 389 -6.98 -19.41 22.33
N GLY A 390 -7.37 -18.57 21.36
CA GLY A 390 -8.62 -17.82 21.40
C GLY A 390 -9.87 -18.72 21.46
N LEU A 391 -9.82 -19.89 20.82
CA LEU A 391 -10.88 -20.89 20.92
C LEU A 391 -10.92 -21.53 22.31
N ARG A 392 -9.75 -21.81 22.90
CA ARG A 392 -9.63 -22.43 24.23
C ARG A 392 -10.17 -21.50 25.31
N GLU A 393 -9.78 -20.22 25.26
CA GLU A 393 -10.30 -19.17 26.14
C GLU A 393 -11.82 -19.06 26.03
N LEU A 394 -12.36 -19.00 24.81
CA LEU A 394 -13.81 -18.88 24.61
C LEU A 394 -14.58 -20.10 25.13
N LYS A 395 -14.05 -21.32 24.96
CA LYS A 395 -14.67 -22.53 25.52
C LYS A 395 -14.65 -22.52 27.05
N GLN A 396 -13.59 -21.97 27.63
CA GLN A 396 -13.49 -21.80 29.08
C GLN A 396 -14.48 -20.76 29.58
N ASP A 397 -14.56 -19.58 28.95
CA ASP A 397 -15.55 -18.54 29.27
C ASP A 397 -16.98 -19.10 29.25
N ILE A 398 -17.36 -19.87 28.23
CA ILE A 398 -18.69 -20.51 28.14
C ILE A 398 -18.89 -21.56 29.24
N SER A 399 -17.86 -22.34 29.56
CA SER A 399 -17.96 -23.34 30.63
C SER A 399 -18.09 -22.68 32.01
N ASP A 400 -17.43 -21.54 32.21
CA ASP A 400 -17.51 -20.78 33.46
C ASP A 400 -18.89 -20.11 33.59
N ASP A 401 -19.43 -19.54 32.51
CA ASP A 401 -20.81 -19.03 32.44
C ASP A 401 -21.84 -20.13 32.80
N LEU A 402 -21.66 -21.35 32.31
CA LEU A 402 -22.53 -22.50 32.61
C LEU A 402 -22.36 -23.03 34.05
N ASN A 403 -21.20 -22.82 34.67
CA ASN A 403 -20.92 -23.25 36.05
C ASN A 403 -21.38 -22.23 37.10
N ASP A 404 -21.43 -20.94 36.74
CA ASP A 404 -22.00 -19.87 37.57
C ASP A 404 -23.53 -19.90 37.58
N GLU A 405 -24.18 -20.44 36.54
CA GLU A 405 -25.59 -20.83 36.58
C GLU A 405 -25.79 -22.15 37.33
N ARG A 406 -25.71 -22.14 38.67
CA ARG A 406 -26.21 -23.27 39.46
C ARG A 406 -27.74 -23.38 39.38
N PRO A 407 -28.28 -24.62 39.35
CA PRO A 407 -29.59 -24.90 38.81
C PRO A 407 -30.71 -24.63 39.82
N LEU A 408 -31.68 -23.80 39.44
CA LEU A 408 -33.05 -23.92 39.93
C LEU A 408 -33.74 -24.95 39.04
N GLY A 409 -33.92 -26.14 39.59
CA GLY A 409 -34.36 -27.34 38.87
C GLY A 409 -35.66 -27.19 38.08
N ASN A 410 -35.74 -27.94 36.98
CA ASN A 410 -36.45 -29.22 36.98
C ASN A 410 -35.99 -30.04 35.77
N GLU A 411 -35.91 -31.35 35.99
CA GLU A 411 -35.74 -32.37 34.96
C GLU A 411 -36.94 -32.36 33.99
N ASP A 412 -36.69 -32.91 32.81
CA ASP A 412 -37.62 -33.30 31.73
C ASP A 412 -37.72 -32.34 30.54
N ASP A 413 -36.90 -32.60 29.52
CA ASP A 413 -37.37 -33.03 28.18
C ASP A 413 -36.20 -33.08 27.19
N VAL A 414 -35.63 -34.29 27.05
CA VAL A 414 -34.78 -34.64 25.91
C VAL A 414 -35.70 -34.95 24.74
N GLU A 415 -36.02 -33.95 23.91
CA GLU A 415 -36.68 -34.19 22.64
C GLU A 415 -35.86 -33.70 21.44
N SER A 416 -35.23 -34.70 20.83
CA SER A 416 -34.67 -34.75 19.49
C SER A 416 -35.38 -33.85 18.46
N LYS A 417 -34.64 -32.90 17.86
CA LYS A 417 -35.04 -32.29 16.58
C LYS A 417 -33.95 -32.47 15.53
N ASN A 418 -34.13 -33.52 14.74
CA ASN A 418 -33.54 -33.67 13.41
C ASN A 418 -33.95 -32.47 12.54
N LEU A 419 -32.98 -31.64 12.13
CA LEU A 419 -33.23 -30.61 11.12
C LEU A 419 -32.98 -31.18 9.72
N VAL A 420 -34.10 -31.34 9.00
CA VAL A 420 -34.19 -31.70 7.59
C VAL A 420 -33.36 -30.73 6.73
N PHE A 421 -32.31 -31.25 6.09
CA PHE A 421 -31.54 -30.54 5.07
C PHE A 421 -32.43 -30.33 3.82
N ARG A 422 -33.12 -29.19 3.74
CA ARG A 422 -33.71 -28.72 2.48
C ARG A 422 -32.59 -28.18 1.60
N ARG A 423 -32.22 -28.92 0.56
CA ARG A 423 -31.43 -28.42 -0.58
C ARG A 423 -32.18 -27.24 -1.21
N LYS A 424 -31.80 -26.02 -0.85
CA LYS A 424 -32.04 -24.84 -1.69
C LYS A 424 -30.90 -24.76 -2.70
N SER A 425 -31.25 -24.42 -3.95
CA SER A 425 -30.33 -24.13 -5.06
C SER A 425 -29.08 -23.38 -4.55
N ALA A 426 -27.91 -24.00 -4.67
CA ALA A 426 -26.71 -23.60 -3.94
C ALA A 426 -26.04 -22.37 -4.56
N ILE A 427 -26.54 -21.18 -4.21
CA ILE A 427 -25.75 -19.95 -4.28
C ILE A 427 -24.77 -19.99 -3.11
N SER A 428 -23.48 -19.86 -3.38
CA SER A 428 -22.44 -19.86 -2.36
C SER A 428 -21.96 -18.44 -2.12
N MET A 429 -22.25 -17.88 -0.95
CA MET A 429 -21.81 -16.55 -0.53
C MET A 429 -20.50 -16.64 0.25
N LEU A 430 -19.50 -15.93 -0.24
CA LEU A 430 -18.18 -15.78 0.36
C LEU A 430 -18.01 -14.33 0.78
N ALA A 431 -17.91 -14.06 2.09
CA ALA A 431 -17.54 -12.72 2.53
C ALA A 431 -16.04 -12.53 2.50
N VAL A 432 -15.64 -11.33 2.14
CA VAL A 432 -14.32 -10.77 2.34
C VAL A 432 -14.48 -9.65 3.36
N ILE A 433 -13.85 -9.82 4.52
CA ILE A 433 -13.77 -8.82 5.57
C ILE A 433 -12.35 -8.25 5.49
N VAL A 434 -12.19 -6.95 5.23
CA VAL A 434 -10.88 -6.29 5.01
C VAL A 434 -10.50 -5.34 6.14
#